data_AF-A0A2V8N5F6-F1
#
_entry.id   AF-A0A2V8N5F6-F1
#
_cell.length_a   1.000
_cell.length_b   1.000
_cell.length_c   1.000
_cell.angle_alpha   90.00
_cell.angle_beta   90.00
_cell.angle_gamma   90.00
#
_symmetry.space_group_name_H-M   'P 1'
#
loop_
_entity.id
_entity.type
_entity.pdbx_description
1 polymer ?
#
loop_
_entity_poly.entity_id
_entity_poly.type
_entity_poly.pdbx_seq_one_letter_code
_entity_poly.pdbx_strand_id
1 'polypeptide(L)'
;MILVFTGLVWRLRHRIPGAPSWFASFVLMLAPVFYFKGISNVFFAERYLYIPSFAMLALVFSFARSLRLPKLNLVVGGIAVIFTVASVYRNQTWKTSEALYQTTLKMEPEVVHMRINLADVHMKRSEDAVAQSLLESSVRYMDSDRYARFPHELYRAEVGLGAIAARAGKYAEARQHFERAIQINPAGDWSYLYLGGVFMEETGDYTRAIENFTKAIKLGPLNEVARDYLGIAMLNQGNYKDAIRYFQEALKINPNYEDARSHLAIASRALTP
;
A
#
# COMPACT_ATOMS: atom_id res chain seq x y z
N MET A 1 -11.73 11.88 -17.80
CA MET A 1 -11.71 13.36 -17.96
C MET A 1 -10.40 13.88 -18.55
N ILE A 2 -9.24 13.55 -17.97
CA ILE A 2 -7.91 13.99 -18.45
C ILE A 2 -7.66 13.60 -19.92
N LEU A 3 -7.93 12.35 -20.30
CA LEU A 3 -7.70 11.84 -21.67
C LEU A 3 -8.51 12.58 -22.75
N VAL A 4 -9.74 12.97 -22.43
CA VAL A 4 -10.64 13.71 -23.34
C VAL A 4 -10.12 15.14 -23.52
N PHE A 5 -9.68 15.78 -22.44
CA PHE A 5 -9.09 17.11 -22.47
C PHE A 5 -7.75 17.12 -23.25
N THR A 6 -6.87 16.14 -23.01
CA THR A 6 -5.62 16.00 -23.77
C THR A 6 -5.85 15.72 -25.26
N GLY A 7 -6.87 14.91 -25.61
CA GLY A 7 -7.22 14.64 -27.01
C GLY A 7 -7.73 15.89 -27.74
N LEU A 8 -8.52 16.72 -27.07
CA LEU A 8 -9.05 17.97 -27.63
C LEU A 8 -7.92 19.01 -27.85
N VAL A 9 -7.05 19.19 -26.85
CA VAL A 9 -5.91 20.12 -26.94
C VAL A 9 -4.89 19.64 -27.99
N TRP A 10 -4.68 18.32 -28.14
CA TRP A 10 -3.81 17.77 -29.18
C TRP A 10 -4.35 18.04 -30.59
N ARG A 11 -5.66 17.92 -30.81
CA ARG A 11 -6.28 18.27 -32.11
C ARG A 11 -6.14 19.75 -32.45
N LEU A 12 -6.17 20.63 -31.43
CA LEU A 12 -6.05 22.06 -31.60
C LEU A 12 -4.60 22.57 -31.63
N ARG A 13 -3.60 21.70 -31.45
CA ARG A 13 -2.17 22.07 -31.29
C ARG A 13 -1.61 22.91 -32.44
N HIS A 14 -2.11 22.73 -33.66
CA HIS A 14 -1.65 23.50 -34.83
C HIS A 14 -2.14 24.95 -34.83
N ARG A 15 -3.18 25.26 -34.04
CA ARG A 15 -3.73 26.62 -33.92
C ARG A 15 -3.15 27.38 -32.73
N ILE A 16 -2.32 26.73 -31.91
CA ILE A 16 -1.78 27.30 -30.69
C ILE A 16 -0.24 27.30 -30.76
N PRO A 17 0.39 28.48 -30.91
CA PRO A 17 1.84 28.58 -30.99
C PRO A 17 2.53 27.96 -29.76
N GLY A 18 3.42 26.99 -29.96
CA GLY A 18 4.17 26.32 -28.90
C GLY A 18 3.52 25.06 -28.30
N ALA A 19 2.33 24.66 -28.75
CA ALA A 19 1.61 23.51 -28.18
C ALA A 19 2.36 22.16 -28.19
N PRO A 20 3.20 21.81 -29.19
CA PRO A 20 4.00 20.58 -29.12
C PRO A 20 4.98 20.55 -27.94
N SER A 21 5.63 21.69 -27.67
CA SER A 21 6.51 21.88 -26.52
C SER A 21 5.73 21.78 -25.21
N TRP A 22 4.48 22.25 -25.19
CA TRP A 22 3.58 22.16 -24.04
C TRP A 22 3.24 20.71 -23.68
N PHE A 23 2.93 19.87 -24.67
CA PHE A 23 2.65 18.46 -24.46
C PHE A 23 3.88 17.70 -23.98
N ALA A 24 5.05 17.97 -24.57
CA ALA A 24 6.30 17.36 -24.15
C ALA A 24 6.61 17.66 -22.68
N SER A 25 6.48 18.92 -22.24
CA SER A 25 6.70 19.31 -20.85
C SER A 25 5.68 18.69 -19.89
N PHE A 26 4.39 18.63 -20.26
CA PHE A 26 3.35 18.00 -19.43
C PHE A 26 3.59 16.49 -19.26
N VAL A 27 3.94 15.78 -20.33
CA VAL A 27 4.22 14.33 -20.29
C VAL A 27 5.52 14.05 -19.52
N LEU A 28 6.58 14.83 -19.73
CA LEU A 28 7.82 14.72 -18.95
C LEU A 28 7.60 14.97 -17.45
N MET A 29 6.74 15.92 -17.09
CA MET A 29 6.41 16.22 -15.69
C MET A 29 5.53 15.15 -15.04
N LEU A 30 4.76 14.39 -15.81
CA LEU A 30 4.04 13.22 -15.32
C LEU A 30 4.91 11.95 -15.29
N ALA A 31 6.06 11.91 -15.97
CA ALA A 31 6.93 10.73 -15.98
C ALA A 31 7.33 10.26 -14.57
N PRO A 32 7.69 11.13 -13.60
CA PRO A 32 7.93 10.72 -12.22
C PRO A 32 6.70 10.07 -11.58
N VAL A 33 5.48 10.57 -11.86
CA VAL A 33 4.22 9.99 -11.36
C VAL A 33 4.06 8.53 -11.77
N PHE A 34 4.55 8.16 -12.95
CA PHE A 34 4.45 6.81 -13.49
C PHE A 34 5.66 5.91 -13.18
N TYR A 35 6.80 6.47 -12.79
CA TYR A 35 8.07 5.73 -12.66
C TYR A 35 8.48 5.39 -11.22
N PHE A 36 7.83 5.96 -10.19
CA PHE A 36 8.11 5.60 -8.80
C PHE A 36 7.48 4.25 -8.41
N LYS A 37 8.16 3.16 -8.79
CA LYS A 37 7.90 1.81 -8.26
C LYS A 37 8.44 1.73 -6.82
N GLY A 38 7.58 1.41 -5.84
CA GLY A 38 8.01 1.10 -4.46
C GLY A 38 7.59 2.11 -3.38
N ILE A 39 6.98 3.23 -3.75
CA ILE A 39 6.25 4.10 -2.81
C ILE A 39 4.78 3.67 -2.85
N SER A 40 4.10 3.52 -1.71
CA SER A 40 2.68 3.14 -1.75
C SER A 40 1.89 4.15 -2.59
N ASN A 41 1.01 3.68 -3.48
CA ASN A 41 0.23 4.54 -4.37
C ASN A 41 -0.55 5.63 -3.60
N VAL A 42 -0.93 5.34 -2.35
CA VAL A 42 -1.57 6.26 -1.40
C VAL A 42 -0.64 7.42 -1.02
N PHE A 43 0.61 7.13 -0.65
CA PHE A 43 1.60 8.13 -0.27
C PHE A 43 2.01 9.04 -1.43
N PHE A 44 1.99 8.51 -2.66
CA PHE A 44 2.28 9.29 -3.86
C PHE A 44 1.16 10.30 -4.16
N ALA A 45 -0.10 9.86 -4.13
CA ALA A 45 -1.27 10.71 -4.39
C ALA A 45 -1.37 11.88 -3.38
N GLU A 46 -1.05 11.62 -2.11
CA GLU A 46 -1.12 12.64 -1.05
C GLU A 46 0.01 13.67 -1.14
N ARG A 47 1.24 13.25 -1.51
CA ARG A 47 2.37 14.17 -1.57
C ARG A 47 2.52 14.90 -2.90
N TYR A 48 2.33 14.25 -4.04
CA TYR A 48 2.84 14.74 -5.33
C TYR A 48 1.77 15.24 -6.31
N LEU A 49 0.50 15.34 -5.87
CA LEU A 49 -0.59 15.90 -6.67
C LEU A 49 -0.39 17.36 -7.08
N TYR A 50 0.62 18.05 -6.53
CA TYR A 50 0.97 19.42 -6.88
C TYR A 50 1.86 19.53 -8.14
N ILE A 51 2.51 18.44 -8.59
CA ILE A 51 3.35 18.45 -9.80
C ILE A 51 2.53 18.84 -11.05
N PRO A 52 1.31 18.29 -11.25
CA PRO A 52 0.39 18.79 -12.27
C PRO A 52 0.04 20.28 -12.14
N SER A 53 -0.01 20.84 -10.93
CA SER A 53 -0.29 22.27 -10.70
C SER A 53 0.86 23.17 -11.17
N PHE A 54 2.11 22.76 -10.98
CA PHE A 54 3.27 23.48 -11.54
C PHE A 54 3.30 23.44 -13.07
N ALA A 55 2.95 22.30 -13.66
CA ALA A 55 2.78 22.19 -15.11
C ALA A 55 1.71 23.17 -15.61
N MET A 56 0.57 23.27 -14.91
CA MET A 56 -0.50 24.21 -15.25
C MET A 56 -0.05 25.68 -15.12
N LEU A 57 0.70 26.04 -14.08
CA LEU A 57 1.24 27.40 -13.92
C LEU A 57 2.27 27.77 -15.01
N ALA A 58 3.16 26.84 -15.36
CA ALA A 58 4.09 27.03 -16.48
C ALA A 58 3.36 27.21 -17.82
N LEU A 59 2.24 26.49 -18.02
CA LEU A 59 1.36 26.66 -19.18
C LEU A 59 0.70 28.04 -19.21
N VAL A 60 0.13 28.50 -18.09
CA VAL A 60 -0.49 29.84 -17.99
C VAL A 60 0.55 30.94 -18.24
N PHE A 61 1.78 30.77 -17.73
CA PHE A 61 2.88 31.71 -17.96
C PHE A 61 3.33 31.76 -19.43
N SER A 62 3.47 30.60 -20.08
CA SER A 62 3.82 30.50 -21.51
C SER A 62 2.74 31.15 -22.40
N PHE A 63 1.46 30.95 -22.06
CA PHE A 63 0.32 31.55 -22.77
C PHE A 63 0.20 33.06 -22.55
N ALA A 64 0.40 33.55 -21.32
CA ALA A 64 0.40 34.99 -21.03
C ALA A 64 1.52 35.73 -21.81
N ARG A 65 2.66 35.07 -22.03
CA ARG A 65 3.77 35.57 -22.84
C ARG A 65 3.43 35.64 -24.33
N SER A 66 2.70 34.66 -24.88
CA SER A 66 2.30 34.68 -26.29
C SER A 66 1.27 35.79 -26.59
N LEU A 67 0.46 36.17 -25.58
CA LEU A 67 -0.48 37.28 -25.66
C LEU A 67 0.14 38.67 -25.39
N ARG A 68 1.45 38.75 -25.11
CA ARG A 68 2.18 40.00 -24.77
C ARG A 68 1.53 40.80 -23.63
N LEU A 69 1.03 40.13 -22.59
CA LEU A 69 0.41 40.77 -21.41
C LEU A 69 1.41 40.82 -20.23
N PRO A 70 2.27 41.86 -20.11
CA PRO A 70 3.36 41.87 -19.13
C PRO A 70 2.89 41.88 -17.67
N LYS A 71 1.75 42.54 -17.38
CA LYS A 71 1.15 42.55 -16.03
C LYS A 71 0.67 41.16 -15.62
N LEU A 72 0.17 40.37 -16.57
CA LEU A 72 -0.29 39.00 -16.32
C LEU A 72 0.90 38.07 -16.01
N ASN A 73 2.05 38.27 -16.67
CA ASN A 73 3.28 37.51 -16.38
C ASN A 73 3.77 37.72 -14.94
N LEU A 74 3.70 38.96 -14.42
CA LEU A 74 4.09 39.28 -13.04
C LEU A 74 3.14 38.63 -12.02
N VAL A 75 1.83 38.67 -12.28
CA VAL A 75 0.83 38.04 -11.41
C VAL A 75 1.00 36.53 -11.38
N VAL A 76 1.14 35.89 -12.54
CA VAL A 76 1.31 34.43 -12.65
C VAL A 76 2.64 34.00 -12.05
N GLY A 77 3.72 34.75 -12.27
CA GLY A 77 5.02 34.51 -11.63
C GLY A 77 4.94 34.63 -10.10
N GLY A 78 4.25 35.65 -9.59
CA GLY A 78 4.01 35.82 -8.15
C GLY A 78 3.23 34.65 -7.53
N ILE A 79 2.14 34.22 -8.18
CA ILE A 79 1.35 33.06 -7.75
C ILE A 79 2.22 31.79 -7.74
N ALA A 80 3.05 31.57 -8.77
CA ALA A 80 3.92 30.42 -8.85
C ALA A 80 4.98 30.41 -7.73
N VAL A 81 5.56 31.56 -7.40
CA VAL A 81 6.51 31.68 -6.26
C VAL A 81 5.81 31.40 -4.94
N ILE A 82 4.65 32.01 -4.67
CA ILE A 82 3.88 31.76 -3.44
C ILE A 82 3.54 30.29 -3.32
N PHE A 83 3.06 29.66 -4.39
CA PHE A 83 2.70 28.24 -4.39
C PHE A 83 3.93 27.34 -4.20
N THR A 84 5.09 27.71 -4.76
CA THR A 84 6.37 27.01 -4.56
C THR A 84 6.81 27.08 -3.10
N VAL A 85 6.84 28.29 -2.53
CA VAL A 85 7.21 28.50 -1.13
C VAL A 85 6.25 27.78 -0.19
N ALA A 86 4.94 27.90 -0.42
CA ALA A 86 3.93 27.19 0.35
C ALA A 86 4.07 25.67 0.24
N SER A 87 4.37 25.14 -0.96
CA SER A 87 4.58 23.70 -1.16
C SER A 87 5.85 23.19 -0.49
N VAL A 88 6.95 23.96 -0.56
CA VAL A 88 8.21 23.62 0.13
C VAL A 88 8.00 23.65 1.64
N TYR A 89 7.38 24.71 2.17
CA TYR A 89 7.08 24.85 3.60
C TYR A 89 6.16 23.73 4.08
N ARG A 90 5.07 23.45 3.35
CA ARG A 90 4.19 22.31 3.60
C ARG A 90 5.02 21.02 3.63
N ASN A 91 5.79 20.72 2.59
CA ASN A 91 6.58 19.48 2.52
C ASN A 91 7.63 19.33 3.63
N GLN A 92 8.03 20.42 4.32
CA GLN A 92 8.86 20.32 5.53
C GLN A 92 8.10 19.74 6.74
N THR A 93 6.80 20.04 6.86
CA THR A 93 5.93 19.49 7.92
C THR A 93 5.68 18.00 7.72
N TRP A 94 5.58 17.55 6.47
CA TRP A 94 5.22 16.17 6.11
C TRP A 94 6.44 15.37 5.63
N LYS A 95 7.63 15.54 6.22
CA LYS A 95 8.90 14.92 5.74
C LYS A 95 8.94 13.39 5.79
N THR A 96 8.19 12.77 6.68
CA THR A 96 8.02 11.31 6.78
C THR A 96 6.53 10.95 6.72
N SER A 97 6.22 9.70 6.36
CA SER A 97 4.85 9.17 6.44
C SER A 97 4.29 9.24 7.85
N GLU A 98 5.12 8.93 8.83
CA GLU A 98 4.78 9.01 10.24
C GLU A 98 4.40 10.43 10.67
N ALA A 99 5.23 11.44 10.35
CA ALA A 99 4.94 12.83 10.67
C ALA A 99 3.64 13.29 10.00
N LEU A 100 3.35 12.77 8.80
CA LEU A 100 2.11 13.04 8.10
C LEU A 100 0.91 12.47 8.85
N TYR A 101 0.92 11.18 9.16
CA TYR A 101 -0.18 10.53 9.86
C TYR A 101 -0.41 11.15 11.24
N GLN A 102 0.66 11.41 12.00
CA GLN A 102 0.58 12.06 13.31
C GLN A 102 -0.01 13.47 13.22
N THR A 103 0.41 14.27 12.23
CA THR A 103 -0.10 15.64 12.06
C THR A 103 -1.58 15.62 11.66
N THR A 104 -1.98 14.73 10.74
CA THR A 104 -3.38 14.57 10.37
C THR A 104 -4.23 14.16 11.57
N LEU A 105 -3.79 13.18 12.37
CA LEU A 105 -4.54 12.71 13.54
C LEU A 105 -4.63 13.74 14.67
N LYS A 106 -3.74 14.74 14.72
CA LYS A 106 -3.88 15.89 15.64
C LYS A 106 -4.99 16.84 15.22
N MET A 107 -5.24 16.96 13.92
CA MET A 107 -6.27 17.86 13.37
C MET A 107 -7.62 17.15 13.23
N GLU A 108 -7.61 15.90 12.80
CA GLU A 108 -8.78 15.06 12.51
C GLU A 108 -8.58 13.67 13.16
N PRO A 109 -8.79 13.54 14.48
CA PRO A 109 -8.56 12.29 15.22
C PRO A 109 -9.38 11.08 14.74
N GLU A 110 -10.51 11.34 14.08
CA GLU A 110 -11.46 10.38 13.54
C GLU A 110 -11.00 9.68 12.25
N VAL A 111 -9.91 10.15 11.62
CA VAL A 111 -9.46 9.63 10.33
C VAL A 111 -8.78 8.26 10.52
N VAL A 112 -9.58 7.20 10.46
CA VAL A 112 -9.15 5.83 10.78
C VAL A 112 -8.06 5.30 9.85
N HIS A 113 -8.08 5.65 8.56
CA HIS A 113 -7.08 5.13 7.62
C HIS A 113 -5.65 5.63 7.95
N MET A 114 -5.51 6.88 8.41
CA MET A 114 -4.22 7.44 8.83
C MET A 114 -3.72 6.76 10.11
N ARG A 115 -4.64 6.43 11.01
CA ARG A 115 -4.35 5.68 12.23
C ARG A 115 -3.85 4.27 11.95
N ILE A 116 -4.51 3.55 11.03
CA ILE A 116 -4.08 2.22 10.58
C ILE A 116 -2.72 2.30 9.87
N ASN A 117 -2.53 3.27 8.96
CA ASN A 117 -1.24 3.44 8.28
C ASN A 117 -0.10 3.80 9.26
N LEU A 118 -0.39 4.53 10.34
CA LEU A 118 0.57 4.79 11.41
C LEU A 118 0.88 3.51 12.18
N ALA A 119 -0.13 2.69 12.49
CA ALA A 119 0.08 1.39 13.10
C ALA A 119 0.99 0.49 12.23
N ASP A 120 0.78 0.46 10.91
CA ASP A 120 1.64 -0.29 9.98
C ASP A 120 3.12 0.16 10.05
N VAL A 121 3.36 1.46 10.24
CA VAL A 121 4.73 1.99 10.44
C VAL A 121 5.34 1.45 11.73
N HIS A 122 4.58 1.46 12.83
CA HIS A 122 5.03 0.94 14.11
C HIS A 122 5.25 -0.58 14.08
N MET A 123 4.36 -1.34 13.42
CA MET A 123 4.52 -2.79 13.23
C MET A 123 5.81 -3.14 12.48
N LYS A 124 6.18 -2.36 11.45
CA LYS A 124 7.44 -2.56 10.72
C LYS A 124 8.69 -2.31 11.56
N ARG A 125 8.56 -1.53 12.63
CA ARG A 125 9.63 -1.28 13.62
C ARG A 125 9.53 -2.20 14.84
N SER A 126 8.62 -3.18 14.82
CA SER A 126 8.33 -4.06 15.96
C SER A 126 7.85 -3.32 17.22
N GLU A 127 7.25 -2.15 17.05
CA GLU A 127 6.70 -1.30 18.13
C GLU A 127 5.23 -1.71 18.39
N ASP A 128 5.01 -2.98 18.71
CA ASP A 128 3.69 -3.62 18.69
C ASP A 128 2.69 -3.04 19.69
N ALA A 129 3.14 -2.56 20.85
CA ALA A 129 2.25 -1.92 21.83
C ALA A 129 1.61 -0.62 21.29
N VAL A 130 2.40 0.18 20.56
CA VAL A 130 1.91 1.43 19.95
C VAL A 130 0.96 1.10 18.79
N ALA A 131 1.36 0.16 17.94
CA ALA A 131 0.53 -0.30 16.83
C ALA A 131 -0.82 -0.85 17.32
N GLN A 132 -0.81 -1.69 18.35
CA GLN A 132 -2.02 -2.26 18.94
C GLN A 132 -2.96 -1.16 19.43
N SER A 133 -2.45 -0.19 20.20
CA SER A 133 -3.26 0.93 20.70
C SER A 133 -3.90 1.75 19.57
N LEU A 134 -3.16 1.97 18.47
CA LEU A 134 -3.66 2.66 17.28
C LEU A 134 -4.75 1.85 16.57
N LEU A 135 -4.58 0.54 16.42
CA LEU A 135 -5.57 -0.32 15.77
C LEU A 135 -6.84 -0.46 16.62
N GLU A 136 -6.73 -0.71 17.92
CA GLU A 136 -7.88 -0.77 18.83
C GLU A 136 -8.66 0.54 18.85
N SER A 137 -7.95 1.68 18.88
CA SER A 137 -8.62 2.97 18.78
C SER A 137 -9.29 3.17 17.43
N SER A 138 -8.69 2.69 16.33
CA SER A 138 -9.34 2.72 15.00
C SER A 138 -10.65 1.93 14.97
N VAL A 139 -10.67 0.73 15.57
CA VAL A 139 -11.88 -0.09 15.71
C VAL A 139 -12.95 0.65 16.51
N ARG A 140 -12.58 1.24 17.67
CA ARG A 140 -13.52 2.05 18.47
C ARG A 140 -14.14 3.22 17.70
N TYR A 141 -13.37 3.89 16.83
CA TYR A 141 -13.93 4.94 15.97
C TYR A 141 -14.91 4.37 14.94
N MET A 142 -14.63 3.21 14.35
CA MET A 142 -15.47 2.54 13.35
C MET A 142 -16.75 1.92 13.95
N ASP A 143 -16.74 1.54 15.22
CA ASP A 143 -17.91 1.04 15.94
C ASP A 143 -18.90 2.15 16.33
N SER A 144 -18.49 3.42 16.25
CA SER A 144 -19.39 4.54 16.53
C SER A 144 -20.31 4.82 15.33
N ASP A 145 -21.62 4.95 15.58
CA ASP A 145 -22.71 5.15 14.57
C ASP A 145 -22.50 6.32 13.60
N ARG A 146 -21.50 7.18 13.83
CA ARG A 146 -21.19 8.37 13.04
C ARG A 146 -20.43 8.07 11.75
N TYR A 147 -19.70 6.96 11.67
CA TYR A 147 -18.83 6.64 10.53
C TYR A 147 -19.31 5.35 9.89
N ALA A 148 -20.02 5.49 8.76
CA ALA A 148 -20.46 4.36 7.95
C ALA A 148 -19.30 3.37 7.76
N ARG A 149 -19.51 2.12 8.20
CA ARG A 149 -18.51 1.05 8.27
C ARG A 149 -17.64 1.04 7.01
N PHE A 150 -16.37 1.39 7.12
CA PHE A 150 -15.35 1.18 6.08
C PHE A 150 -14.90 -0.27 6.16
N PRO A 151 -15.48 -1.22 5.39
CA PRO A 151 -15.26 -2.64 5.66
C PRO A 151 -13.81 -3.03 5.37
N HIS A 152 -13.17 -2.34 4.42
CA HIS A 152 -11.77 -2.55 4.10
C HIS A 152 -10.82 -2.13 5.23
N GLU A 153 -11.08 -1.01 5.91
CA GLU A 153 -10.27 -0.47 7.00
C GLU A 153 -10.47 -1.29 8.26
N LEU A 154 -11.71 -1.71 8.53
CA LEU A 154 -12.00 -2.64 9.62
C LEU A 154 -11.32 -4.00 9.40
N TYR A 155 -11.36 -4.51 8.17
CA TYR A 155 -10.61 -5.71 7.78
C TYR A 155 -9.11 -5.55 8.07
N ARG A 156 -8.49 -4.46 7.62
CA ARG A 156 -7.06 -4.20 7.87
C ARG A 156 -6.75 -4.10 9.36
N ALA A 157 -7.62 -3.44 10.13
CA ALA A 157 -7.44 -3.30 11.56
C ALA A 157 -7.48 -4.64 12.29
N GLU A 158 -8.46 -5.48 11.98
CA GLU A 158 -8.61 -6.84 12.54
C GLU A 158 -7.43 -7.73 12.13
N VAL A 159 -6.98 -7.69 10.87
CA VAL A 159 -5.76 -8.42 10.44
C VAL A 159 -4.52 -7.96 11.22
N GLY A 160 -4.36 -6.65 11.41
CA GLY A 160 -3.23 -6.09 12.16
C GLY A 160 -3.22 -6.52 13.63
N LEU A 161 -4.38 -6.44 14.29
CA LEU A 161 -4.54 -6.90 15.69
C LEU A 161 -4.26 -8.38 15.82
N GLY A 162 -4.78 -9.20 14.91
CA GLY A 162 -4.51 -10.64 14.89
C GLY A 162 -3.02 -10.94 14.71
N ALA A 163 -2.33 -10.21 13.82
CA ALA A 163 -0.90 -10.39 13.60
C ALA A 163 -0.07 -10.02 14.83
N ILE A 164 -0.41 -8.93 15.53
CA ILE A 164 0.24 -8.55 16.79
C ILE A 164 0.00 -9.61 17.88
N ALA A 165 -1.25 -10.07 18.03
CA ALA A 165 -1.59 -11.11 18.99
C ALA A 165 -0.83 -12.43 18.71
N ALA A 166 -0.71 -12.83 17.43
CA ALA A 166 0.05 -14.00 17.01
C ALA A 166 1.54 -13.86 17.35
N ARG A 167 2.16 -12.70 17.07
CA ARG A 167 3.56 -12.42 17.46
C ARG A 167 3.77 -12.48 18.98
N ALA A 168 2.76 -12.10 19.75
CA ALA A 168 2.78 -12.19 21.21
C ALA A 168 2.49 -13.61 21.75
N GLY A 169 2.31 -14.62 20.88
CA GLY A 169 1.95 -16.00 21.26
C GLY A 169 0.50 -16.16 21.75
N LYS A 170 -0.33 -15.12 21.61
CA LYS A 170 -1.74 -15.13 22.03
C LYS A 170 -2.63 -15.69 20.91
N TYR A 171 -2.43 -16.96 20.59
CA TYR A 171 -3.04 -17.59 19.41
C TYR A 171 -4.57 -17.62 19.43
N ALA A 172 -5.20 -17.80 20.59
CA ALA A 172 -6.65 -17.75 20.70
C ALA A 172 -7.23 -16.36 20.34
N GLU A 173 -6.59 -15.29 20.80
CA GLU A 173 -6.94 -13.90 20.46
C GLU A 173 -6.69 -13.62 18.98
N ALA A 174 -5.54 -14.06 18.46
CA ALA A 174 -5.20 -13.94 17.05
C ALA A 174 -6.25 -14.57 16.13
N ARG A 175 -6.70 -15.80 16.43
CA ARG A 175 -7.77 -16.47 15.68
C ARG A 175 -9.06 -15.66 15.66
N GLN A 176 -9.49 -15.13 16.80
CA GLN A 176 -10.73 -14.34 16.85
C GLN A 176 -10.66 -13.13 15.92
N HIS A 177 -9.52 -12.43 15.92
CA HIS A 177 -9.30 -11.30 15.02
C HIS A 177 -9.27 -11.72 13.53
N PHE A 178 -8.60 -12.82 13.18
CA PHE A 178 -8.58 -13.30 11.80
C PHE A 178 -9.95 -13.82 11.33
N GLU A 179 -10.72 -14.47 12.21
CA GLU A 179 -12.09 -14.90 11.92
C GLU A 179 -13.02 -13.70 11.70
N ARG A 180 -12.91 -12.63 12.50
CA ARG A 180 -13.62 -11.37 12.25
C ARG A 180 -13.21 -10.76 10.92
N ALA A 181 -11.90 -10.71 10.62
CA ALA A 181 -11.42 -10.23 9.33
C ALA A 181 -12.01 -11.02 8.15
N ILE A 182 -12.11 -12.36 8.27
CA ILE A 182 -12.76 -13.21 7.27
C ILE A 182 -14.26 -12.89 7.15
N GLN A 183 -14.97 -12.63 8.25
CA GLN A 183 -16.37 -12.23 8.21
C GLN A 183 -16.58 -10.88 7.50
N ILE A 184 -15.67 -9.92 7.74
CA ILE A 184 -15.71 -8.59 7.14
C ILE A 184 -15.39 -8.64 5.64
N ASN A 185 -14.34 -9.38 5.27
CA ASN A 185 -13.91 -9.55 3.89
C ASN A 185 -13.54 -11.02 3.61
N PRO A 186 -14.49 -11.85 3.17
CA PRO A 186 -14.25 -13.25 2.83
C PRO A 186 -13.35 -13.45 1.61
N ALA A 187 -13.06 -12.39 0.85
CA ALA A 187 -12.17 -12.42 -0.30
C ALA A 187 -10.74 -11.96 0.03
N GLY A 188 -10.48 -11.52 1.27
CA GLY A 188 -9.16 -11.11 1.72
C GLY A 188 -8.26 -12.31 1.95
N ASP A 189 -7.18 -12.45 1.18
CA ASP A 189 -6.24 -13.57 1.26
C ASP A 189 -5.38 -13.56 2.54
N TRP A 190 -5.01 -12.37 3.04
CA TRP A 190 -4.15 -12.22 4.23
C TRP A 190 -4.74 -12.83 5.51
N SER A 191 -6.06 -12.76 5.71
CA SER A 191 -6.68 -13.31 6.92
C SER A 191 -6.63 -14.84 6.93
N TYR A 192 -6.82 -15.49 5.77
CA TYR A 192 -6.60 -16.93 5.63
C TYR A 192 -5.13 -17.31 5.78
N LEU A 193 -4.21 -16.54 5.19
CA LEU A 193 -2.77 -16.75 5.36
C LEU A 193 -2.40 -16.73 6.85
N TYR A 194 -2.75 -15.69 7.59
CA TYR A 194 -2.37 -15.61 8.99
C TYR A 194 -3.09 -16.63 9.87
N LEU A 195 -4.36 -16.95 9.59
CA LEU A 195 -5.08 -18.01 10.31
C LEU A 195 -4.42 -19.38 10.10
N GLY A 196 -3.97 -19.69 8.87
CA GLY A 196 -3.18 -20.89 8.58
C GLY A 196 -1.87 -20.93 9.38
N GLY A 197 -1.18 -19.79 9.48
CA GLY A 197 0.01 -19.63 10.31
C GLY A 197 -0.28 -19.94 11.79
N VAL A 198 -1.40 -19.45 12.33
CA VAL A 198 -1.78 -19.75 13.72
C VAL A 198 -2.01 -21.24 13.96
N PHE A 199 -2.69 -21.95 13.05
CA PHE A 199 -2.87 -23.41 13.19
C PHE A 199 -1.54 -24.17 13.20
N MET A 200 -0.60 -23.74 12.37
CA MET A 200 0.75 -24.30 12.30
C MET A 200 1.52 -24.07 13.60
N GLU A 201 1.55 -22.84 14.11
CA GLU A 201 2.36 -22.46 15.28
C GLU A 201 1.75 -22.90 16.63
N GLU A 202 0.42 -22.81 16.80
CA GLU A 202 -0.23 -23.14 18.07
C GLU A 202 -0.34 -24.66 18.28
N THR A 203 -0.69 -25.40 17.23
CA THR A 203 -1.12 -26.79 17.34
C THR A 203 -0.36 -27.78 16.47
N GLY A 204 0.51 -27.29 15.56
CA GLY A 204 1.12 -28.15 14.54
C GLY A 204 0.10 -28.77 13.59
N ASP A 205 -1.09 -28.17 13.46
CA ASP A 205 -2.16 -28.68 12.62
C ASP A 205 -1.92 -28.27 11.17
N TYR A 206 -0.99 -28.98 10.53
CA TYR A 206 -0.60 -28.74 9.15
C TYR A 206 -1.76 -28.96 8.18
N THR A 207 -2.75 -29.79 8.51
CA THR A 207 -3.92 -30.02 7.65
C THR A 207 -4.77 -28.76 7.55
N ARG A 208 -5.18 -28.17 8.68
CA ARG A 208 -5.92 -26.89 8.67
C ARG A 208 -5.08 -25.73 8.14
N ALA A 209 -3.78 -25.74 8.40
CA ALA A 209 -2.87 -24.74 7.83
C ALA A 209 -2.87 -24.80 6.29
N ILE A 210 -2.72 -25.99 5.70
CA ILE A 210 -2.75 -26.23 4.25
C ILE A 210 -4.07 -25.77 3.63
N GLU A 211 -5.21 -26.08 4.25
CA GLU A 211 -6.53 -25.63 3.78
C GLU A 211 -6.60 -24.10 3.69
N ASN A 212 -6.13 -23.42 4.73
CA ASN A 212 -6.13 -21.96 4.81
C ASN A 212 -5.15 -21.32 3.82
N PHE A 213 -3.92 -21.83 3.70
CA PHE A 213 -2.95 -21.32 2.72
C PHE A 213 -3.43 -21.56 1.28
N THR A 214 -4.04 -22.71 1.00
CA THR A 214 -4.63 -23.00 -0.31
C THR A 214 -5.76 -22.03 -0.63
N LYS A 215 -6.61 -21.70 0.37
CA LYS A 215 -7.65 -20.69 0.21
C LYS A 215 -7.07 -19.30 -0.03
N ALA A 216 -6.03 -18.92 0.70
CA ALA A 216 -5.30 -17.67 0.51
C ALA A 216 -4.74 -17.56 -0.92
N ILE A 217 -4.09 -18.60 -1.44
CA ILE A 217 -3.56 -18.64 -2.81
C ILE A 217 -4.67 -18.53 -3.86
N LYS A 218 -5.83 -19.17 -3.62
CA LYS A 218 -6.99 -19.07 -4.53
C LYS A 218 -7.55 -17.65 -4.60
N LEU A 219 -7.57 -16.94 -3.47
CA LEU A 219 -8.06 -15.56 -3.38
C LEU A 219 -7.02 -14.54 -3.86
N GLY A 220 -5.75 -14.79 -3.56
CA GLY A 220 -4.58 -14.01 -3.98
C GLY A 220 -3.61 -14.84 -4.80
N PRO A 221 -3.84 -15.02 -6.12
CA PRO A 221 -2.96 -15.81 -6.97
C PRO A 221 -1.53 -15.27 -7.07
N LEU A 222 -1.26 -14.03 -6.66
CA LEU A 222 0.08 -13.43 -6.60
C LEU A 222 0.66 -13.37 -5.19
N ASN A 223 0.04 -14.01 -4.20
CA ASN A 223 0.58 -14.06 -2.84
C ASN A 223 1.70 -15.11 -2.77
N GLU A 224 2.95 -14.66 -2.81
CA GLU A 224 4.13 -15.50 -2.69
C GLU A 224 4.32 -16.02 -1.27
N VAL A 225 3.93 -15.23 -0.26
CA VAL A 225 4.05 -15.58 1.17
C VAL A 225 3.15 -16.78 1.48
N ALA A 226 1.91 -16.79 1.00
CA ALA A 226 1.01 -17.92 1.17
C ALA A 226 1.51 -19.20 0.50
N ARG A 227 2.23 -19.09 -0.63
CA ARG A 227 2.86 -20.25 -1.28
C ARG A 227 4.05 -20.78 -0.49
N ASP A 228 4.87 -19.88 0.03
CA ASP A 228 5.98 -20.25 0.89
C ASP A 228 5.47 -21.02 2.12
N TYR A 229 4.48 -20.46 2.85
CA TYR A 229 3.89 -21.12 4.00
C TYR A 229 3.17 -22.44 3.66
N LEU A 230 2.52 -22.55 2.50
CA LEU A 230 1.99 -23.83 2.03
C LEU A 230 3.12 -24.86 1.81
N GLY A 231 4.24 -24.41 1.23
CA GLY A 231 5.44 -25.23 1.08
C GLY A 231 6.00 -25.69 2.43
N ILE A 232 6.06 -24.81 3.43
CA ILE A 232 6.50 -25.13 4.79
C ILE A 232 5.57 -26.19 5.42
N ALA A 233 4.25 -26.03 5.30
CA ALA A 233 3.32 -27.00 5.85
C ALA A 233 3.45 -28.38 5.17
N MET A 234 3.64 -28.42 3.86
CA MET A 234 3.91 -29.65 3.10
C MET A 234 5.23 -30.30 3.50
N LEU A 235 6.27 -29.49 3.71
CA LEU A 235 7.59 -29.96 4.18
C LEU A 235 7.46 -30.67 5.52
N ASN A 236 6.73 -30.09 6.46
CA ASN A 236 6.52 -30.66 7.80
C ASN A 236 5.67 -31.95 7.77
N GLN A 237 4.81 -32.12 6.76
CA GLN A 237 4.10 -33.39 6.53
C GLN A 237 4.94 -34.45 5.78
N GLY A 238 6.20 -34.15 5.43
CA GLY A 238 7.06 -35.06 4.65
C GLY A 238 6.77 -35.06 3.15
N ASN A 239 5.89 -34.18 2.66
CA ASN A 239 5.55 -34.04 1.24
C ASN A 239 6.57 -33.17 0.49
N TYR A 240 7.84 -33.62 0.47
CA TYR A 240 8.97 -32.82 -0.01
C TYR A 240 8.84 -32.36 -1.47
N LYS A 241 8.27 -33.18 -2.35
CA LYS A 241 8.09 -32.83 -3.77
C LYS A 241 7.12 -31.66 -3.96
N ASP A 242 6.00 -31.66 -3.24
CA ASP A 242 5.04 -30.57 -3.29
C ASP A 242 5.57 -29.31 -2.60
N ALA A 243 6.30 -29.47 -1.49
CA ALA A 243 6.98 -28.35 -0.84
C ALA A 243 7.92 -27.62 -1.82
N ILE A 244 8.81 -28.35 -2.49
CA ILE A 244 9.71 -27.82 -3.53
C ILE A 244 8.93 -27.09 -4.62
N ARG A 245 7.84 -27.66 -5.11
CA ARG A 245 7.00 -27.03 -6.14
C ARG A 245 6.46 -25.68 -5.67
N TYR A 246 5.89 -25.61 -4.47
CA TYR A 246 5.33 -24.35 -3.96
C TYR A 246 6.39 -23.29 -3.67
N PHE A 247 7.57 -23.67 -3.16
CA PHE A 247 8.69 -22.74 -3.02
C PHE A 247 9.16 -22.19 -4.38
N GLN A 248 9.22 -23.03 -5.41
CA GLN A 248 9.53 -22.59 -6.76
C GLN A 248 8.46 -21.65 -7.33
N GLU A 249 7.17 -21.91 -7.06
CA GLU A 249 6.08 -21.01 -7.45
C GLU A 249 6.19 -19.66 -6.74
N ALA A 250 6.52 -19.62 -5.44
CA ALA A 250 6.78 -18.39 -4.71
C ALA A 250 7.94 -17.60 -5.35
N LEU A 251 9.04 -18.26 -5.69
CA LEU A 251 10.19 -17.66 -6.37
C LEU A 251 9.91 -17.21 -7.82
N LYS A 252 8.94 -17.82 -8.51
CA LYS A 252 8.48 -17.33 -9.82
C LYS A 252 7.75 -15.99 -9.70
N ILE A 253 7.02 -15.78 -8.61
CA ILE A 253 6.31 -14.52 -8.33
C ILE A 253 7.30 -13.46 -7.85
N ASN A 254 8.16 -13.82 -6.91
CA ASN A 254 9.20 -12.96 -6.36
C ASN A 254 10.57 -13.67 -6.37
N PRO A 255 11.38 -13.46 -7.43
CA PRO A 255 12.71 -14.09 -7.55
C PRO A 255 13.70 -13.73 -6.44
N ASN A 256 13.44 -12.64 -5.70
CA ASN A 256 14.27 -12.13 -4.61
C ASN A 256 13.74 -12.54 -3.24
N TYR A 257 12.77 -13.46 -3.16
CA TYR A 257 12.26 -13.92 -1.88
C TYR A 257 13.26 -14.88 -1.20
N GLU A 258 14.07 -14.34 -0.28
CA GLU A 258 15.16 -15.07 0.37
C GLU A 258 14.70 -16.25 1.23
N ASP A 259 13.58 -16.09 1.94
CA ASP A 259 13.00 -17.16 2.77
C ASP A 259 12.62 -18.38 1.92
N ALA A 260 11.88 -18.16 0.82
CA ALA A 260 11.50 -19.23 -0.10
C ALA A 260 12.70 -19.92 -0.74
N ARG A 261 13.79 -19.21 -1.01
CA ARG A 261 15.05 -19.81 -1.51
C ARG A 261 15.70 -20.70 -0.45
N SER A 262 15.69 -20.27 0.81
CA SER A 262 16.22 -21.02 1.93
C SER A 262 15.39 -22.29 2.19
N HIS A 263 14.06 -22.17 2.20
CA HIS A 263 13.15 -23.31 2.34
C HIS A 263 13.26 -24.30 1.17
N LEU A 264 13.41 -23.82 -0.06
CA LEU A 264 13.66 -24.67 -1.23
C LEU A 264 14.95 -25.50 -1.07
N ALA A 265 16.03 -24.89 -0.57
CA ALA A 265 17.28 -25.60 -0.33
C ALA A 265 17.13 -26.68 0.75
N ILE A 266 16.42 -26.38 1.83
CA ILE A 266 16.10 -27.34 2.90
C ILE A 266 15.28 -28.51 2.34
N ALA A 267 14.20 -28.23 1.61
CA ALA A 267 13.33 -29.24 1.04
C ALA A 267 14.04 -30.12 0.01
N SER A 268 14.92 -29.53 -0.81
CA SER A 268 15.70 -30.27 -1.81
C SER A 268 16.67 -31.25 -1.16
N ARG A 269 17.32 -30.84 -0.06
CA ARG A 269 18.19 -31.73 0.73
C ARG A 269 17.40 -32.86 1.39
N ALA A 270 16.22 -32.55 1.94
CA ALA A 270 15.36 -33.56 2.56
C ALA A 270 14.82 -34.61 1.56
N LEU A 271 14.71 -34.26 0.27
CA LEU A 271 14.28 -35.18 -0.78
C LEU A 271 15.41 -36.14 -1.23
N THR A 272 16.67 -35.75 -1.07
CA THR A 272 17.84 -36.58 -1.41
C THR A 272 18.37 -37.26 -0.14
N PRO A 273 18.07 -38.55 0.09
CA PRO A 273 18.52 -39.27 1.28
C PRO A 273 20.04 -39.41 1.37
#